data_AF-A0A521KEB2-F1
#
_entry.id   AF-A0A521KEB2-F1
#
_cell.length_a   1.000
_cell.length_b   1.000
_cell.length_c   1.000
_cell.angle_alpha   90.00
_cell.angle_beta   90.00
_cell.angle_gamma   90.00
#
_symmetry.space_group_name_H-M   'P 1'
#
loop_
_entity.id
_entity.type
_entity.pdbx_description
1 polymer ?
#
loop_
_entity_poly.entity_id
_entity_poly.type
_entity_poly.pdbx_seq_one_letter_code
_entity_poly.pdbx_strand_id
1 'polypeptide(L)'
;GRWTKLCWNIPFNGLAVTAGGITTDRILADADLRAAVTTLILEVAAAGNADLAARGSAGHLDGVTIARNMVAATDAMAAYRPSTMIDFVEGLPMEVDAIFEEPLRRASALGVVTPLLSLVTGQMRALDARGR
;
A
#
# COMPACT_ATOMS: atom_id res chain seq x y z
N GLY A 1 -13.25 5.40 -3.65
CA GLY A 1 -13.76 4.76 -2.42
C GLY A 1 -12.62 4.37 -1.49
N ARG A 2 -12.90 3.75 -0.34
CA ARG A 2 -11.86 3.34 0.65
C ARG A 2 -10.72 2.53 0.00
N TRP A 3 -11.06 1.52 -0.81
CA TRP A 3 -10.09 0.70 -1.52
C TRP A 3 -9.25 1.47 -2.55
N THR A 4 -9.84 2.43 -3.26
CA THR A 4 -9.08 3.30 -4.18
C THR A 4 -8.01 4.09 -3.41
N LYS A 5 -8.30 4.59 -2.21
CA LYS A 5 -7.30 5.28 -1.38
C LYS A 5 -6.19 4.31 -0.93
N LEU A 6 -6.56 3.09 -0.56
CA LEU A 6 -5.59 2.05 -0.16
C LEU A 6 -4.65 1.65 -1.30
N CYS A 7 -5.10 1.70 -2.56
CA CYS A 7 -4.24 1.48 -3.71
C CYS A 7 -3.08 2.48 -3.76
N TRP A 8 -3.21 3.68 -3.20
CA TRP A 8 -2.08 4.61 -3.07
C TRP A 8 -1.36 4.44 -1.73
N ASN A 9 -2.12 4.38 -0.63
CA ASN A 9 -1.53 4.37 0.71
C ASN A 9 -0.64 3.15 0.96
N ILE A 10 -1.07 1.95 0.60
CA ILE A 10 -0.33 0.72 0.90
C ILE A 10 1.03 0.70 0.19
N PRO A 11 1.12 0.89 -1.15
CA PRO A 11 2.41 0.89 -1.82
C PRO A 11 3.32 2.01 -1.34
N PHE A 12 2.85 3.25 -1.32
CA PHE A 12 3.73 4.39 -1.08
C PHE A 12 4.11 4.54 0.39
N ASN A 13 3.20 4.34 1.35
CA ASN A 13 3.60 4.33 2.77
C ASN A 13 4.45 3.10 3.10
N GLY A 14 4.04 1.92 2.61
CA GLY A 14 4.71 0.66 2.92
C GLY A 14 6.15 0.64 2.39
N LEU A 15 6.36 0.98 1.12
CA LEU A 15 7.69 1.01 0.53
C LEU A 15 8.54 2.16 1.06
N ALA A 16 7.96 3.33 1.35
CA ALA A 16 8.69 4.44 1.96
C ALA A 16 9.30 4.03 3.31
N VAL A 17 8.54 3.34 4.16
CA VAL A 17 9.00 2.87 5.47
C VAL A 17 9.96 1.70 5.34
N THR A 18 9.59 0.65 4.59
CA THR A 18 10.39 -0.59 4.49
C THR A 18 11.72 -0.40 3.77
N ALA A 19 11.85 0.61 2.92
CA ALA A 19 13.12 1.01 2.31
C ALA A 19 13.92 2.03 3.14
N GLY A 20 13.56 2.27 4.41
CA GLY A 20 14.34 3.07 5.35
C GLY A 20 13.97 4.55 5.41
N GLY A 21 12.71 4.90 5.16
CA GLY A 21 12.24 6.28 5.23
C GLY A 21 12.60 7.10 3.99
N ILE A 22 12.31 6.57 2.80
CA ILE A 22 12.54 7.28 1.53
C ILE A 22 11.28 7.95 1.00
N THR A 23 11.45 8.98 0.17
CA THR A 23 10.38 9.73 -0.49
C THR A 23 9.85 9.01 -1.74
N THR A 24 8.66 9.39 -2.20
CA THR A 24 7.98 8.70 -3.33
C THR A 24 8.73 8.79 -4.66
N ASP A 25 9.46 9.87 -4.90
CA ASP A 25 10.34 10.02 -6.07
C ASP A 25 11.46 8.98 -6.07
N ARG A 26 12.04 8.67 -4.91
CA ARG A 26 13.08 7.63 -4.78
C ARG A 26 12.53 6.24 -4.99
N ILE A 27 11.30 5.97 -4.52
CA ILE A 27 10.59 4.72 -4.78
C ILE A 27 10.39 4.53 -6.29
N LEU A 28 9.96 5.59 -7.00
CA LEU A 28 9.66 5.50 -8.43
C LEU A 28 10.90 5.59 -9.32
N ALA A 29 12.01 6.15 -8.84
CA ALA A 29 13.28 6.16 -9.55
C ALA A 29 13.95 4.78 -9.61
N ASP A 30 13.64 3.89 -8.65
CA ASP A 30 14.14 2.52 -8.62
C ASP A 30 13.18 1.58 -9.37
N ALA A 31 13.73 0.76 -10.27
CA ALA A 31 12.92 -0.10 -11.14
C ALA A 31 12.20 -1.22 -10.39
N ASP A 32 12.84 -1.80 -9.38
CA ASP A 32 12.29 -2.91 -8.60
C ASP A 32 11.20 -2.40 -7.65
N LEU A 33 11.42 -1.25 -7.00
CA LEU A 33 10.41 -0.61 -6.16
C LEU A 33 9.22 -0.10 -6.99
N ARG A 34 9.45 0.42 -8.19
CA ARG A 34 8.36 0.79 -9.13
C ARG A 34 7.52 -0.44 -9.53
N ALA A 35 8.16 -1.59 -9.77
CA ALA A 35 7.45 -2.83 -10.04
C ALA A 35 6.67 -3.33 -8.81
N ALA A 36 7.24 -3.18 -7.61
CA ALA A 36 6.57 -3.49 -6.34
C ALA A 36 5.34 -2.59 -6.12
N VAL A 37 5.41 -1.29 -6.44
CA VAL A 37 4.26 -0.38 -6.39
C VAL A 37 3.11 -0.93 -7.24
N THR A 38 3.40 -1.27 -8.49
CA THR A 38 2.38 -1.79 -9.41
C THR A 38 1.77 -3.09 -8.88
N THR A 39 2.61 -4.01 -8.40
CA THR A 39 2.16 -5.30 -7.85
C THR A 39 1.27 -5.12 -6.63
N LEU A 40 1.66 -4.24 -5.70
CA LEU A 40 0.84 -3.92 -4.52
C LEU A 40 -0.51 -3.31 -4.91
N ILE A 41 -0.54 -2.41 -5.91
CA ILE A 41 -1.81 -1.83 -6.39
C ILE A 41 -2.73 -2.94 -6.91
N LEU A 42 -2.20 -3.88 -7.69
CA LEU A 42 -2.98 -4.98 -8.24
C LEU A 42 -3.52 -5.91 -7.14
N GLU A 43 -2.69 -6.27 -6.15
CA GLU A 43 -3.13 -7.07 -5.00
C GLU A 43 -4.21 -6.38 -4.18
N VAL A 44 -4.06 -5.07 -3.93
CA VAL A 44 -5.04 -4.27 -3.18
C VAL A 44 -6.34 -4.11 -3.97
N ALA A 45 -6.26 -3.91 -5.28
CA ALA A 45 -7.44 -3.84 -6.15
C ALA A 45 -8.18 -5.19 -6.19
N ALA A 46 -7.46 -6.31 -6.24
CA ALA A 46 -8.04 -7.65 -6.18
C ALA A 46 -8.75 -7.90 -4.84
N ALA A 47 -8.10 -7.58 -3.72
CA ALA A 47 -8.70 -7.65 -2.39
C ALA A 47 -9.96 -6.77 -2.28
N GLY A 48 -9.88 -5.56 -2.83
CA GLY A 48 -11.01 -4.63 -2.85
C GLY A 48 -12.17 -5.12 -3.70
N ASN A 49 -11.92 -5.70 -4.87
CA ASN A 49 -12.97 -6.27 -5.70
C ASN A 49 -13.66 -7.46 -5.03
N ALA A 50 -12.90 -8.34 -4.35
CA ALA A 50 -13.48 -9.44 -3.60
C ALA A 50 -14.36 -8.94 -2.43
N ASP A 51 -13.89 -7.95 -1.68
CA ASP A 51 -14.65 -7.34 -0.57
C ASP A 51 -15.92 -6.63 -1.07
N LEU A 52 -15.84 -5.91 -2.21
CA LEU A 52 -16.99 -5.30 -2.87
C LEU A 52 -18.02 -6.33 -3.35
N ALA A 53 -17.56 -7.44 -3.92
CA ALA A 53 -18.44 -8.53 -4.34
C ALA A 53 -19.12 -9.21 -3.15
N ALA A 54 -18.37 -9.51 -2.08
CA ALA A 54 -18.90 -10.15 -0.86
C ALA A 54 -20.00 -9.33 -0.17
N ARG A 55 -19.96 -8.00 -0.31
CA ARG A 55 -20.99 -7.08 0.22
C ARG A 55 -22.10 -6.72 -0.78
N GLY A 56 -22.17 -7.40 -1.93
CA GLY A 56 -23.19 -7.17 -2.97
C GLY A 56 -23.10 -5.80 -3.65
N SER A 57 -21.91 -5.19 -3.68
CA SER A 57 -21.71 -3.89 -4.33
C SER A 57 -21.40 -4.06 -5.81
N ALA A 58 -22.02 -3.23 -6.65
CA ALA A 58 -21.69 -3.13 -8.08
C ALA A 58 -20.37 -2.36 -8.37
N GLY A 59 -19.64 -1.93 -7.34
CA GLY A 59 -18.38 -1.21 -7.52
C GLY A 59 -17.28 -2.13 -8.04
N HIS A 60 -16.41 -1.59 -8.90
CA HIS A 60 -15.27 -2.31 -9.44
C HIS A 60 -14.03 -1.42 -9.48
N LEU A 61 -12.88 -2.00 -9.14
CA LEU A 61 -11.56 -1.39 -9.20
C LEU A 61 -10.82 -2.00 -10.39
N ASP A 62 -10.61 -1.21 -11.45
CA ASP A 62 -9.69 -1.57 -12.51
C ASP A 62 -8.25 -1.34 -12.01
N GLY A 63 -7.64 -2.39 -11.46
CA GLY A 63 -6.30 -2.34 -10.87
C GLY A 63 -5.22 -1.88 -11.85
N VAL A 64 -5.33 -2.23 -13.14
CA VAL A 64 -4.33 -1.85 -14.16
C VAL A 64 -4.43 -0.36 -14.45
N THR A 65 -5.65 0.15 -14.65
CA THR A 65 -5.86 1.59 -14.86
C THR A 65 -5.49 2.39 -13.61
N ILE A 66 -5.83 1.90 -12.42
CA ILE A 66 -5.45 2.54 -11.15
C ILE A 66 -3.92 2.59 -11.02
N ALA A 67 -3.21 1.48 -11.27
CA ALA A 67 -1.76 1.44 -11.17
C ALA A 67 -1.09 2.45 -12.10
N ARG A 68 -1.46 2.44 -13.39
CA ARG A 68 -0.94 3.38 -14.39
C ARG A 68 -1.18 4.84 -13.97
N ASN A 69 -2.41 5.17 -13.56
CA ASN A 69 -2.76 6.54 -13.21
C ASN A 69 -2.07 6.99 -11.92
N MET A 70 -1.96 6.10 -10.91
CA MET A 70 -1.32 6.43 -9.64
C MET A 70 0.19 6.59 -9.78
N VAL A 71 0.84 5.72 -10.54
CA VAL A 71 2.28 5.86 -10.84
C VAL A 71 2.52 7.17 -11.58
N ALA A 72 1.77 7.45 -12.66
CA ALA A 72 1.94 8.69 -13.42
C ALA A 72 1.67 9.95 -12.60
N ALA A 73 0.61 9.95 -11.77
CA ALA A 73 0.30 11.08 -10.90
C ALA A 73 1.39 11.28 -9.84
N THR A 74 1.97 10.21 -9.31
CA THR A 74 3.01 10.28 -8.28
C THR A 74 4.39 10.63 -8.84
N ASP A 75 4.69 10.22 -10.09
CA ASP A 75 5.88 10.69 -10.83
C ASP A 75 5.88 12.21 -11.01
N ALA A 76 4.70 12.83 -11.14
CA ALA A 76 4.55 14.27 -11.28
C ALA A 76 4.60 15.03 -9.94
N MET A 77 4.64 14.33 -8.80
CA MET A 77 4.78 14.94 -7.49
C MET A 77 6.25 15.31 -7.22
N ALA A 78 6.48 16.29 -6.35
CA ALA A 78 7.80 16.52 -5.78
C ALA A 78 8.21 15.32 -4.88
N ALA A 79 9.36 15.44 -4.19
CA ALA A 79 9.83 14.45 -3.22
C ALA A 79 8.89 14.33 -2.00
N TYR A 80 7.73 13.74 -2.21
CA TYR A 80 6.65 13.68 -1.25
C TYR A 80 6.97 12.66 -0.16
N ARG A 81 6.65 13.05 1.08
CA ARG A 81 6.85 12.26 2.29
C ARG A 81 5.49 11.76 2.78
N PRO A 82 5.17 10.47 2.60
CA PRO A 82 3.93 9.91 3.14
C PRO A 82 3.89 10.02 4.66
N SER A 83 2.70 10.20 5.25
CA SER A 83 2.56 10.43 6.70
C SER A 83 3.13 9.30 7.54
N THR A 84 2.88 8.04 7.17
CA THR A 84 3.43 6.88 7.90
C THR A 84 4.96 6.83 7.83
N MET A 85 5.56 7.36 6.75
CA MET A 85 7.02 7.49 6.65
C MET A 85 7.55 8.60 7.57
N ILE A 86 6.80 9.68 7.75
CA ILE A 86 7.14 10.72 8.73
C ILE A 86 7.08 10.14 10.14
N ASP A 87 6.00 9.44 10.49
CA ASP A 87 5.84 8.78 11.80
C ASP A 87 7.03 7.84 12.07
N PHE A 88 7.41 7.02 11.08
CA PHE A 88 8.57 6.13 11.17
C PHE A 88 9.89 6.86 11.44
N VAL A 89 10.17 7.93 10.69
CA VAL A 89 11.42 8.71 10.82
C VAL A 89 11.47 9.45 12.15
N GLU A 90 10.31 9.87 12.68
CA GLU A 90 10.19 10.57 13.95
C GLU A 90 10.08 9.64 15.16
N GLY A 91 10.04 8.31 14.95
CA GLY A 91 9.89 7.32 16.02
C GLY A 91 8.51 7.35 16.68
N LEU A 92 7.48 7.78 15.95
CA LEU A 92 6.10 7.81 16.38
C LEU A 92 5.37 6.49 16.00
N PRO A 93 4.28 6.14 16.72
CA PRO A 93 3.45 5.01 16.34
C PRO A 93 2.88 5.16 14.92
N MET A 94 2.96 4.11 14.12
CA MET A 94 2.46 4.08 12.74
C MET A 94 1.03 3.52 12.67
N GLU A 95 0.22 3.99 11.70
CA GLU A 95 -1.11 3.44 11.40
C GLU A 95 -1.06 2.08 10.67
N VAL A 96 -0.48 1.04 11.29
CA VAL A 96 -0.31 -0.29 10.67
C VAL A 96 -1.65 -1.02 10.52
N ASP A 97 -2.46 -1.05 11.58
CA ASP A 97 -3.69 -1.85 11.64
C ASP A 97 -4.70 -1.48 10.55
N ALA A 98 -4.99 -0.17 10.42
CA ALA A 98 -6.04 0.32 9.53
C ALA A 98 -5.63 0.31 8.05
N ILE A 99 -4.34 0.56 7.77
CA ILE A 99 -3.82 0.70 6.40
C ILE A 99 -3.37 -0.65 5.83
N PHE A 100 -2.78 -1.53 6.65
CA PHE A 100 -2.14 -2.76 6.17
C PHE A 100 -2.83 -4.02 6.68
N GLU A 101 -3.07 -4.14 7.98
CA GLU A 101 -3.60 -5.39 8.54
C GLU A 101 -5.06 -5.65 8.13
N GLU A 102 -5.92 -4.63 8.22
CA GLU A 102 -7.34 -4.81 7.89
C GLU A 102 -7.56 -5.21 6.41
N PRO A 103 -6.89 -4.60 5.41
CA PRO A 103 -6.94 -5.08 4.03
C PRO A 103 -6.41 -6.50 3.86
N LEU A 104 -5.28 -6.85 4.51
CA LEU A 104 -4.73 -8.21 4.46
C LEU A 104 -5.70 -9.24 5.07
N ARG A 105 -6.33 -8.90 6.20
CA ARG A 105 -7.32 -9.74 6.88
C ARG A 105 -8.53 -10.00 5.99
N ARG A 106 -9.04 -8.96 5.32
CA ARG A 106 -10.16 -9.09 4.36
C ARG A 106 -9.78 -9.96 3.16
N ALA A 107 -8.61 -9.72 2.57
CA ALA A 107 -8.10 -10.54 1.47
C ALA A 107 -8.02 -12.01 1.87
N SER A 108 -7.42 -12.29 3.02
CA SER A 108 -7.25 -13.66 3.54
C SER A 108 -8.58 -14.34 3.82
N ALA A 109 -9.54 -13.64 4.44
CA ALA A 109 -10.88 -14.18 4.71
C ALA A 109 -11.67 -14.54 3.45
N LEU A 110 -11.35 -13.90 2.33
CA LEU A 110 -11.98 -14.12 1.02
C LEU A 110 -11.13 -14.99 0.09
N GLY A 111 -10.01 -15.55 0.57
CA GLY A 111 -9.13 -16.41 -0.21
C GLY A 111 -8.36 -15.69 -1.33
N VAL A 112 -8.22 -14.36 -1.24
CA VAL A 112 -7.44 -13.57 -2.21
C VAL A 112 -5.96 -13.68 -1.88
N VAL A 113 -5.17 -14.11 -2.85
CA VAL A 113 -3.71 -14.26 -2.73
C VAL A 113 -3.03 -12.90 -2.86
N THR A 114 -2.36 -12.44 -1.80
CA THR A 114 -1.70 -11.13 -1.73
C THR A 114 -0.30 -11.22 -1.07
N PRO A 115 0.65 -11.93 -1.71
CA PRO A 115 1.95 -12.22 -1.10
C PRO A 115 2.77 -10.96 -0.78
N LEU A 116 2.76 -9.94 -1.65
CA LEU A 116 3.55 -8.75 -1.41
C LEU A 116 2.92 -7.87 -0.33
N LEU A 117 1.60 -7.74 -0.30
CA LEU A 117 0.87 -7.10 0.80
C LEU A 117 1.16 -7.82 2.12
N SER A 118 1.17 -9.15 2.13
CA SER A 118 1.47 -9.94 3.34
C SER A 118 2.88 -9.66 3.85
N LEU A 119 3.88 -9.67 2.96
CA LEU A 119 5.26 -9.35 3.29
C LEU A 119 5.41 -7.93 3.86
N VAL A 120 4.90 -6.92 3.13
CA VAL A 120 4.98 -5.52 3.56
C VAL A 120 4.27 -5.34 4.90
N THR A 121 3.09 -5.92 5.10
CA THR A 121 2.36 -5.85 6.38
C THR A 121 3.16 -6.47 7.53
N GLY A 122 3.86 -7.60 7.28
CA GLY A 122 4.77 -8.20 8.26
C GLY A 122 5.94 -7.28 8.62
N GLN A 123 6.54 -6.63 7.63
CA GLN A 123 7.63 -5.67 7.86
C GLN A 123 7.16 -4.42 8.61
N MET A 124 6.01 -3.86 8.24
CA MET A 124 5.41 -2.70 8.91
C MET A 124 5.17 -2.97 10.40
N ARG A 125 4.60 -4.13 10.74
CA ARG A 125 4.46 -4.57 12.15
C ARG A 125 5.79 -4.63 12.89
N ALA A 126 6.79 -5.25 12.27
CA ALA A 126 8.10 -5.42 12.90
C ALA A 126 8.81 -4.07 13.12
N LEU A 127 8.62 -3.10 12.22
CA LEU A 127 9.18 -1.76 12.34
C LEU A 127 8.43 -0.92 13.38
N ASP A 128 7.10 -0.99 13.43
CA ASP A 128 6.30 -0.30 14.47
C ASP A 128 6.67 -0.78 15.88
N ALA A 129 6.85 -2.10 16.06
CA ALA A 129 7.22 -2.67 17.34
C ALA A 129 8.62 -2.26 17.82
N ARG A 130 9.54 -1.90 16.91
CA ARG A 130 10.90 -1.45 17.23
C ARG A 130 10.99 0.05 17.56
N GLY A 131 10.03 0.84 17.09
CA GLY A 131 9.93 2.26 17.41
C GLY A 131 9.30 2.54 18.78
N ARG A 132 8.82 1.49 19.47
CA ARG A 132 8.25 1.55 20.81
C ARG A 132 9.27 1.24 21.90
#